data_AF-A0A2V7BMZ5-F1
#
_entry.id   AF-A0A2V7BMZ5-F1
#
_cell.length_a   1.000
_cell.length_b   1.000
_cell.length_c   1.000
_cell.angle_alpha   90.00
_cell.angle_beta   90.00
_cell.angle_gamma   90.00
#
_symmetry.space_group_name_H-M   'P 1'
#
loop_
_entity.id
_entity.type
_entity.pdbx_description
1 polymer ?
#
loop_
_entity_poly.entity_id
_entity_poly.type
_entity_poly.pdbx_seq_one_letter_code
_entity_poly.pdbx_strand_id
1 'polypeptide(L)'
;MMKCPRCQHENPPQSNYCLGCGARLAVACASCGADLPAESRFCNKCGAPVKAEELQSRFNSPESYTPKHLAAKILTSKAAL
;
A
#
# COMPACT_ATOMS: atom_id res chain seq x y z
N MET A 1 -18.39 -4.02 -1.51
CA MET A 1 -19.11 -3.47 -2.69
C MET A 1 -18.46 -2.14 -3.03
N MET A 2 -18.32 -1.79 -4.32
CA MET A 2 -17.81 -0.47 -4.74
C MET A 2 -18.80 0.24 -5.66
N LYS A 3 -18.88 1.58 -5.59
CA LYS A 3 -19.71 2.38 -6.49
C LYS A 3 -18.88 2.87 -7.68
N CYS A 4 -19.43 2.73 -8.89
CA CYS A 4 -18.80 3.28 -10.09
C CYS A 4 -18.76 4.82 -9.98
N PRO A 5 -17.60 5.48 -10.14
CA PRO A 5 -17.52 6.94 -10.04
C PRO A 5 -18.22 7.65 -11.21
N ARG A 6 -18.49 6.95 -12.32
CA ARG A 6 -19.13 7.50 -13.52
C ARG A 6 -20.66 7.45 -13.47
N CYS A 7 -21.24 6.31 -13.09
CA CYS A 7 -22.70 6.09 -13.13
C CYS A 7 -23.31 5.66 -11.79
N GLN A 8 -22.51 5.57 -10.73
CA GLN A 8 -22.92 5.20 -9.36
C GLN A 8 -23.47 3.78 -9.18
N HIS A 9 -23.48 2.95 -10.23
CA HIS A 9 -23.86 1.53 -10.12
C HIS A 9 -22.98 0.79 -9.10
N GLU A 10 -23.57 -0.10 -8.32
CA GLU A 10 -22.84 -0.96 -7.39
C GLU A 10 -22.21 -2.13 -8.12
N ASN A 11 -20.91 -2.35 -7.89
CA ASN A 11 -20.16 -3.42 -8.54
C ASN A 11 -19.49 -4.31 -7.48
N PRO A 12 -19.30 -5.60 -7.79
CA PRO A 12 -18.41 -6.47 -7.03
C PRO A 12 -17.01 -5.84 -6.93
N PRO A 13 -16.31 -6.04 -5.80
CA PRO A 13 -14.96 -5.47 -5.59
C PRO A 13 -13.91 -6.01 -6.58
N GLN A 14 -14.15 -7.20 -7.14
CA GLN A 14 -13.26 -7.80 -8.14
C GLN A 14 -13.51 -7.34 -9.58
N SER A 15 -14.46 -6.43 -9.82
CA SER A 15 -14.83 -5.99 -11.17
C SER A 15 -13.79 -5.07 -11.80
N ASN A 16 -13.28 -5.45 -12.97
CA ASN A 16 -12.38 -4.59 -13.77
C ASN A 16 -13.13 -3.54 -14.61
N TYR A 17 -14.43 -3.76 -14.85
CA TYR A 17 -15.32 -2.87 -15.59
C TYR A 17 -16.65 -2.74 -14.88
N CYS A 18 -17.30 -1.59 -15.04
CA CYS A 18 -18.63 -1.35 -14.49
C CYS A 18 -19.70 -2.12 -15.28
N LEU A 19 -20.50 -2.91 -14.57
CA LEU A 19 -21.61 -3.70 -15.16
C LEU A 19 -22.77 -2.83 -15.67
N GLY A 20 -22.87 -1.58 -15.23
CA GLY A 20 -23.92 -0.65 -15.67
C GLY A 20 -23.55 0.24 -16.86
N CYS A 21 -22.30 0.72 -16.93
CA CYS A 21 -21.88 1.69 -17.97
C CYS A 21 -20.59 1.32 -18.73
N GLY A 22 -19.96 0.18 -18.42
CA GLY A 22 -18.73 -0.27 -19.09
C GLY A 22 -17.46 0.51 -18.75
N ALA A 23 -17.52 1.52 -17.87
CA ALA A 23 -16.33 2.26 -17.45
C ALA A 23 -15.29 1.33 -16.77
N ARG A 24 -14.00 1.52 -17.06
CA ARG A 24 -12.90 0.78 -16.43
C ARG A 24 -12.83 1.12 -14.94
N LEU A 25 -12.75 0.10 -14.10
CA LEU A 25 -12.63 0.17 -12.64
C LEU A 25 -11.30 -0.43 -12.15
N ALA A 26 -10.60 -1.20 -13.00
CA ALA A 26 -9.29 -1.76 -12.69
C ALA A 26 -8.24 -0.67 -12.44
N VAL A 27 -7.32 -0.94 -11.52
CA VAL A 27 -6.13 -0.13 -11.26
C VAL A 27 -4.92 -0.78 -11.90
N ALA A 28 -4.02 0.02 -12.46
CA ALA A 28 -2.78 -0.48 -13.03
C ALA A 28 -1.74 -0.69 -11.92
N CYS A 29 -1.04 -1.83 -11.95
CA CYS A 29 0.11 -2.07 -11.08
C CYS A 29 1.21 -1.04 -11.38
N ALA A 30 1.63 -0.27 -10.37
CA ALA A 30 2.72 0.71 -10.52
C ALA A 30 4.08 0.06 -10.86
N SER A 31 4.27 -1.23 -10.52
CA SER A 31 5.53 -1.94 -10.76
C SER A 31 5.61 -2.59 -12.15
N CYS A 32 4.52 -3.16 -12.66
CA CYS A 32 4.55 -3.94 -13.91
C CYS A 32 3.45 -3.60 -14.93
N GLY A 33 2.56 -2.65 -14.63
CA GLY A 33 1.49 -2.20 -15.51
C GLY A 33 0.30 -3.15 -15.68
N ALA A 34 0.28 -4.29 -14.98
CA ALA A 34 -0.84 -5.23 -15.05
C ALA A 34 -2.15 -4.61 -14.52
N ASP A 35 -3.28 -4.95 -15.14
CA ASP A 35 -4.60 -4.63 -14.62
C ASP A 35 -4.93 -5.44 -13.37
N LEU A 36 -5.31 -4.73 -12.31
CA LEU A 36 -5.68 -5.29 -11.03
C LEU A 36 -7.09 -4.84 -10.65
N PRO A 37 -7.90 -5.72 -10.05
CA PRO A 37 -9.10 -5.29 -9.36
C PRO A 37 -8.83 -4.18 -8.34
N ALA A 38 -9.80 -3.30 -8.11
CA ALA A 38 -9.64 -2.13 -7.25
C ALA A 38 -9.22 -2.48 -5.81
N GLU A 39 -9.66 -3.63 -5.29
CA GLU A 39 -9.36 -4.10 -3.93
C GLU A 39 -8.12 -5.00 -3.83
N SER A 40 -7.34 -5.15 -4.91
CA SER A 40 -6.10 -5.94 -4.87
C SER A 40 -5.09 -5.32 -3.89
N ARG A 41 -4.63 -6.11 -2.92
CA ARG A 41 -3.52 -5.73 -2.02
C ARG A 41 -2.15 -5.97 -2.64
N PHE A 42 -2.03 -7.02 -3.45
CA PHE A 42 -0.82 -7.40 -4.18
C PHE A 42 -1.13 -7.67 -5.65
N CYS A 43 -0.14 -7.45 -6.51
CA CYS A 43 -0.21 -7.79 -7.92
C CYS A 43 -0.13 -9.31 -8.11
N ASN A 44 -1.13 -9.91 -8.73
CA ASN A 44 -1.14 -11.35 -9.05
C ASN A 44 -0.16 -11.72 -10.19
N LYS A 45 0.51 -10.75 -10.81
CA LYS A 45 1.48 -10.97 -11.88
C LYS A 45 2.94 -10.82 -11.44
N CYS A 46 3.26 -9.85 -10.58
CA CYS A 46 4.63 -9.61 -10.11
C CYS A 46 4.81 -9.65 -8.59
N GLY A 47 3.74 -9.82 -7.81
CA GLY A 47 3.79 -9.86 -6.34
C GLY A 47 3.97 -8.51 -5.64
N ALA A 48 4.21 -7.41 -6.38
CA ALA A 48 4.37 -6.09 -5.79
C ALA A 48 3.09 -5.62 -5.05
N PRO A 49 3.20 -4.93 -3.91
CA PRO A 49 2.06 -4.35 -3.22
C PRO A 49 1.41 -3.23 -4.06
N VAL A 50 0.08 -3.16 -4.07
CA VAL A 50 -0.69 -2.18 -4.87
C VAL A 50 -0.74 -0.81 -4.19
N LYS A 51 -0.81 -0.81 -2.86
CA LYS A 51 -0.54 0.37 -2.03
C LYS A 51 0.75 0.10 -1.28
N ALA A 52 1.68 1.06 -1.35
CA ALA A 52 2.70 1.15 -0.32
C ALA A 52 1.98 1.52 0.98
N GLU A 53 1.62 0.52 1.79
CA GLU A 53 1.35 0.80 3.20
C GLU A 53 2.59 1.51 3.74
N GLU A 54 2.42 2.62 4.46
CA GLU A 54 3.49 3.43 5.05
C GLU A 54 4.24 2.64 6.14
N LEU A 55 4.93 1.58 5.73
CA LEU A 55 5.84 0.80 6.55
C LEU A 55 7.09 1.61 6.88
N GLN A 56 7.46 2.57 6.04
CA GLN A 56 8.67 3.37 6.23
C GLN A 56 8.54 4.31 7.43
N SER A 57 7.37 4.89 7.71
CA SER A 57 7.23 5.87 8.80
C SER A 57 7.39 5.24 10.19
N ARG A 58 6.91 4.00 10.40
CA ARG A 58 7.01 3.32 11.71
C ARG A 58 8.43 2.91 12.11
N PHE A 59 9.32 2.65 11.16
CA PHE A 59 10.72 2.26 11.43
C PHE A 59 11.70 3.43 11.34
N ASN A 60 11.24 4.59 10.86
CA ASN A 60 12.03 5.82 10.79
C ASN A 60 11.96 6.66 12.07
N SER A 61 11.24 6.20 13.10
CA SER A 61 11.16 6.85 14.42
C SER A 61 11.72 5.95 15.52
N PRO A 62 13.05 5.73 15.60
CA PRO A 62 13.68 4.97 16.67
C PRO A 62 13.26 5.42 18.07
N GLU A 63 12.91 6.69 18.23
CA GLU A 63 12.51 7.32 19.48
C GLU A 63 11.20 6.75 20.05
N SER A 64 10.35 6.13 19.21
CA SER A 64 9.05 5.60 19.66
C SER A 64 9.16 4.24 20.35
N TYR A 65 10.17 3.43 20.00
CA TYR A 65 10.39 2.09 20.56
C TYR A 65 11.72 1.93 21.29
N THR A 66 12.58 2.96 21.31
CA THR A 66 13.88 2.91 22.00
C THR A 66 13.84 3.74 23.30
N PRO A 67 13.86 3.08 24.48
CA PRO A 67 14.01 3.76 25.77
C PRO A 67 15.27 4.64 25.83
N LYS A 68 15.16 5.80 26.47
CA LYS A 68 16.25 6.81 26.53
C LYS A 68 17.60 6.25 26.97
N HIS A 69 17.61 5.36 27.96
CA HIS A 69 18.85 4.78 28.49
C HIS A 69 19.53 3.83 27.49
N LEU A 70 18.77 3.15 26.62
CA LEU A 70 19.32 2.30 25.57
C LEU A 70 19.83 3.14 24.40
N ALA A 71 19.09 4.19 24.01
CA ALA A 71 19.54 5.14 23.01
C ALA A 71 20.88 5.80 23.41
N ALA A 72 21.00 6.22 24.68
CA ALA A 72 22.24 6.78 25.21
C ALA A 72 23.42 5.81 25.08
N LYS A 73 23.24 4.53 25.48
CA LYS A 73 24.29 3.50 25.34
C LYS A 73 24.73 3.28 23.89
N ILE A 74 23.78 3.22 22.96
CA ILE A 74 24.07 3.04 21.52
C ILE A 74 24.91 4.22 20.98
N LEU A 75 24.57 5.45 21.37
CA LEU A 75 25.30 6.64 20.95
C LEU A 75 26.73 6.67 21.52
N THR A 76 26.91 6.33 22.80
CA THR A 76 28.24 6.28 23.41
C THR A 76 29.13 5.23 22.75
N SER A 77 28.59 4.05 22.47
CA SER A 77 29.34 2.98 21.78
C SER A 77 29.70 3.35 20.34
N LYS A 78 28.80 4.05 19.62
CA LYS A 78 29.08 4.52 18.24
C LYS A 78 30.20 5.57 18.20
N ALA A 79 30.29 6.44 19.21
CA ALA A 79 31.33 7.47 19.27
C ALA A 79 32.73 6.92 19.62
N ALA A 80 32.81 5.66 20.06
CA ALA A 80 34.06 4.99 20.41
C ALA A 80 34.66 4.15 19.26
N LEU A 81 33.98 4.10 18.11
CA LEU A 81 34.42 3.48 16.85
C LEU A 81 34.94 4.55 15.90
#